data_AF-A0A7D5QG69-F1
#
_entry.id   AF-A0A7D5QG69-F1
#
_cell.length_a   1.000
_cell.length_b   1.000
_cell.length_c   1.000
_cell.angle_alpha   90.00
_cell.angle_beta   90.00
_cell.angle_gamma   90.00
#
_symmetry.space_group_name_H-M   'P 1'
#
loop_
_entity.id
_entity.type
_entity.pdbx_description
1 polymer ?
#
loop_
_entity_poly.entity_id
_entity_poly.type
_entity_poly.pdbx_seq_one_letter_code
_entity_poly.pdbx_strand_id
1 'polypeptide(L)'
;MVSETQLGEHIVGAYHKLITDCEIVSYNQRSKTQGEQTEIDVIGINSTNGEQVIYACEVITHLHGTIYPGTPSTNRWKEFGNEGYQFTLEKLWKKFEADHKYVTEIFDDADEYIFQLWAPIIPQGYLTDGLARLAQDFEDENDHTIELVINEGYTERVTELRELAGEEKKDYGEPAFRFLQILEHLR
;
A
#
# COMPACT_ATOMS: atom_id res chain seq x y z
N MET A 1 -12.52 14.23 -12.25
CA MET A 1 -13.01 14.13 -10.86
C MET A 1 -11.78 13.93 -10.02
N VAL A 2 -11.54 14.76 -9.01
CA VAL A 2 -10.46 14.50 -8.05
C VAL A 2 -10.91 13.30 -7.22
N SER A 3 -10.09 12.24 -7.18
CA SER A 3 -10.32 11.11 -6.26
C SER A 3 -10.22 11.64 -4.83
N GLU A 4 -11.22 11.38 -4.01
CA GLU A 4 -11.18 11.73 -2.59
C GLU A 4 -10.37 10.66 -1.85
N THR A 5 -9.36 11.08 -1.08
CA THR A 5 -8.52 10.18 -0.29
C THR A 5 -9.38 9.35 0.65
N GLN A 6 -9.26 8.02 0.56
CA GLN A 6 -10.05 7.13 1.40
C GLN A 6 -9.47 7.04 2.81
N LEU A 7 -10.30 6.67 3.80
CA LEU A 7 -9.85 6.53 5.19
C LEU A 7 -8.72 5.52 5.36
N GLY A 8 -8.70 4.44 4.56
CA GLY A 8 -7.59 3.49 4.55
C GLY A 8 -6.27 4.12 4.14
N GLU A 9 -6.31 4.92 3.09
CA GLU A 9 -5.14 5.64 2.59
C GLU A 9 -4.63 6.60 3.65
N HIS A 10 -5.52 7.34 4.34
CA HIS A 10 -5.12 8.19 5.47
C HIS A 10 -4.48 7.41 6.62
N ILE A 11 -4.89 6.18 6.90
CA ILE A 11 -4.24 5.34 7.93
C ILE A 11 -2.81 4.98 7.48
N VAL A 12 -2.64 4.54 6.24
CA VAL A 12 -1.33 4.17 5.67
C VAL A 12 -0.40 5.38 5.59
N GLY A 13 -0.91 6.52 5.11
CA GLY A 13 -0.15 7.76 5.06
C GLY A 13 0.27 8.25 6.45
N ALA A 14 -0.62 8.19 7.44
CA ALA A 14 -0.28 8.49 8.83
C ALA A 14 0.79 7.56 9.40
N TYR A 15 0.72 6.26 9.07
CA TYR A 15 1.75 5.29 9.46
C TYR A 15 3.11 5.69 8.91
N HIS A 16 3.22 5.93 7.60
CA HIS A 16 4.49 6.35 7.01
C HIS A 16 4.97 7.69 7.54
N LYS A 17 4.07 8.64 7.77
CA LYS A 17 4.42 9.98 8.30
C LYS A 17 5.04 9.93 9.70
N LEU A 18 4.53 9.04 10.56
CA LEU A 18 4.82 9.10 12.01
C LEU A 18 5.64 7.93 12.53
N ILE A 19 5.53 6.76 11.90
CA ILE A 19 6.25 5.54 12.30
C ILE A 19 7.48 5.35 11.40
N THR A 20 7.29 5.43 10.08
CA THR A 20 8.41 5.32 9.12
C THR A 20 9.18 6.63 8.95
N ASP A 21 8.75 7.71 9.60
CA ASP A 21 9.36 9.05 9.56
C ASP A 21 9.49 9.65 8.15
N CYS A 22 8.57 9.31 7.24
CA CYS A 22 8.53 9.90 5.90
C CYS A 22 8.28 11.42 6.00
N GLU A 23 9.20 12.22 5.45
CA GLU A 23 9.06 13.68 5.42
C GLU A 23 7.92 14.12 4.50
N ILE A 24 7.67 13.36 3.43
CA ILE A 24 6.58 13.63 2.48
C ILE A 24 5.69 12.40 2.39
N VAL A 25 4.38 12.64 2.47
CA VAL A 25 3.33 11.66 2.17
C VAL A 25 2.38 12.29 1.18
N SER A 26 2.12 11.59 0.08
CA SER A 26 1.23 12.05 -0.98
C SER A 26 0.20 10.98 -1.32
N TYR A 27 -1.03 11.41 -1.59
CA TYR A 27 -2.18 10.52 -1.79
C TYR A 27 -2.66 10.57 -3.23
N ASN A 28 -3.28 9.48 -3.72
CA ASN A 28 -3.92 9.38 -5.03
C ASN A 28 -3.06 9.92 -6.19
N GLN A 29 -1.78 9.52 -6.21
CA GLN A 29 -0.82 10.00 -7.20
C GLN A 29 -1.10 9.40 -8.57
N ARG A 30 -1.13 10.27 -9.59
CA ARG A 30 -1.47 9.89 -10.96
C ARG A 30 -0.42 10.39 -11.94
N SER A 31 -0.15 9.59 -12.96
CA SER A 31 0.69 10.02 -14.08
C SER A 31 0.09 11.25 -14.76
N LYS A 32 0.97 12.19 -15.15
CA LYS A 32 0.61 13.34 -15.98
C LYS A 32 0.58 13.01 -17.47
N THR A 33 1.11 11.83 -17.84
CA THR A 33 1.20 11.39 -19.24
C THR A 33 -0.19 11.04 -19.77
N GLN A 34 -0.56 11.67 -20.89
CA GLN A 34 -1.88 11.48 -21.47
C GLN A 34 -2.08 10.01 -21.91
N GLY A 35 -3.06 9.34 -21.33
CA GLY A 35 -3.39 7.94 -21.61
C GLY A 35 -2.87 6.95 -20.57
N GLU A 36 -1.94 7.36 -19.71
CA GLU A 36 -1.58 6.57 -18.53
C GLU A 36 -2.60 6.82 -17.42
N GLN A 37 -3.24 5.74 -16.94
CA GLN A 37 -4.21 5.77 -15.86
C GLN A 37 -3.65 5.17 -14.56
N THR A 38 -2.33 5.20 -14.39
CA THR A 38 -1.69 4.77 -13.15
C THR A 38 -2.18 5.65 -12.00
N GLU A 39 -2.57 4.99 -10.92
CA GLU A 39 -3.02 5.61 -9.68
C GLU A 39 -2.40 4.82 -8.52
N ILE A 40 -1.45 5.46 -7.83
CA ILE A 40 -0.84 4.97 -6.60
C ILE A 40 -1.57 5.60 -5.43
N ASP A 41 -2.05 4.77 -4.51
CA ASP A 41 -2.92 5.22 -3.43
C ASP A 41 -2.16 6.10 -2.43
N VAL A 42 -0.95 5.67 -2.00
CA VAL A 42 -0.06 6.45 -1.12
C VAL A 42 1.40 6.34 -1.57
N ILE A 43 2.09 7.48 -1.64
CA ILE A 43 3.55 7.53 -1.76
C ILE A 43 4.14 8.16 -0.49
N GLY A 44 5.03 7.44 0.17
CA GLY A 44 5.85 7.95 1.27
C GLY A 44 7.29 8.16 0.79
N ILE A 45 7.91 9.27 1.18
CA ILE A 45 9.31 9.56 0.89
C ILE A 45 10.00 9.77 2.23
N ASN A 46 10.94 8.89 2.56
CA ASN A 46 11.87 9.07 3.66
C ASN A 46 13.22 9.51 3.07
N SER A 47 13.79 10.61 3.54
CA SER A 47 15.08 11.16 3.12
C SER A 47 15.96 11.46 4.33
N THR A 48 16.17 10.46 5.17
CA THR A 48 16.95 10.55 6.40
C THR A 48 18.41 10.15 6.18
N ASN A 49 19.35 10.86 6.83
CA ASN A 49 20.79 10.55 6.80
C ASN A 49 21.47 10.53 5.41
N GLY A 50 20.83 11.11 4.40
CA GLY A 50 21.36 11.13 3.03
C GLY A 50 21.04 9.88 2.22
N GLU A 51 20.20 8.98 2.74
CA GLU A 51 19.57 7.89 1.99
C GLU A 51 18.11 8.26 1.69
N GLN A 52 17.64 7.95 0.48
CA GLN A 52 16.26 8.14 0.07
C GLN A 52 15.55 6.80 -0.17
N VAL A 53 14.48 6.57 0.58
CA VAL A 53 13.60 5.40 0.46
C VAL A 53 12.21 5.86 -0.01
N ILE A 54 11.76 5.28 -1.12
CA ILE A 54 10.44 5.54 -1.70
C ILE A 54 9.49 4.39 -1.39
N TYR A 55 8.42 4.68 -0.65
CA TYR A 55 7.34 3.74 -0.38
C TYR A 55 6.20 3.97 -1.36
N ALA A 56 5.87 2.95 -2.15
CA ALA A 56 4.73 2.96 -3.08
C ALA A 56 3.66 1.97 -2.59
N CYS A 57 2.53 2.49 -2.11
CA CYS A 57 1.56 1.68 -1.39
C CYS A 57 0.23 1.59 -2.14
N GLU A 58 -0.26 0.37 -2.23
CA GLU A 58 -1.58 -0.01 -2.70
C GLU A 58 -2.46 -0.39 -1.51
N VAL A 59 -3.65 0.21 -1.41
CA VAL A 59 -4.48 0.16 -0.20
C VAL A 59 -5.85 -0.44 -0.49
N ILE A 60 -6.16 -1.52 0.23
CA ILE A 60 -7.41 -2.25 0.08
C ILE A 60 -8.11 -2.30 1.44
N THR A 61 -9.27 -1.68 1.54
CA THR A 61 -10.02 -1.60 2.82
C THR A 61 -11.24 -2.52 2.90
N HIS A 62 -11.39 -3.46 1.97
CA HIS A 62 -12.51 -4.40 1.97
C HIS A 62 -12.46 -5.32 3.19
N LEU A 63 -13.49 -5.25 4.03
CA LEU A 63 -13.61 -6.10 5.23
C LEU A 63 -14.25 -7.47 4.97
N HIS A 64 -14.74 -7.71 3.75
CA HIS A 64 -15.44 -8.95 3.38
C HIS A 64 -14.55 -9.93 2.58
N GLY A 65 -13.24 -9.66 2.47
CA GLY A 65 -12.24 -10.55 1.89
C GLY A 65 -12.28 -10.75 0.37
N THR A 66 -13.30 -10.26 -0.34
CA THR A 66 -13.29 -10.21 -1.82
C THR A 66 -12.69 -8.89 -2.25
N ILE A 67 -11.56 -8.95 -2.97
CA ILE A 67 -10.80 -7.76 -3.33
C ILE A 67 -11.34 -7.14 -4.62
N TYR A 68 -11.23 -7.87 -5.74
CA TYR A 68 -11.66 -7.36 -7.04
C TYR A 68 -12.60 -8.34 -7.74
N PRO A 69 -13.80 -7.90 -8.16
CA PRO A 69 -14.68 -8.72 -8.99
C PRO A 69 -14.18 -8.71 -10.44
N GLY A 70 -14.12 -9.87 -11.07
CA GLY A 70 -13.79 -10.00 -12.49
C GLY A 70 -13.35 -11.40 -12.87
N THR A 71 -12.87 -11.53 -14.11
CA THR A 71 -12.38 -12.78 -14.69
C THR A 71 -10.97 -12.54 -15.21
N PRO A 72 -9.99 -13.40 -14.87
CA PRO A 72 -8.61 -13.24 -15.33
C PRO A 72 -8.56 -13.27 -16.86
N SER A 73 -7.73 -12.41 -17.44
CA SER A 73 -7.50 -12.40 -18.90
C SER A 73 -6.34 -13.30 -19.30
N THR A 74 -5.56 -13.79 -18.34
CA THR A 74 -4.39 -14.64 -18.54
C THR A 74 -4.46 -15.91 -17.70
N ASN A 75 -3.63 -16.90 -18.04
CA ASN A 75 -3.49 -18.13 -17.25
C ASN A 75 -2.36 -18.05 -16.20
N ARG A 76 -1.71 -16.88 -16.01
CA ARG A 76 -0.56 -16.73 -15.08
C ARG A 76 -0.89 -17.20 -13.67
N TRP A 77 -2.12 -16.92 -13.22
CA TRP A 77 -2.55 -17.18 -11.85
C TRP A 77 -3.44 -18.42 -11.70
N LYS A 78 -3.54 -19.26 -12.74
CA LYS A 78 -4.54 -20.34 -12.82
C LYS A 78 -4.49 -21.35 -11.66
N GLU A 79 -3.35 -21.49 -10.99
CA GLU A 79 -3.18 -22.37 -9.83
C GLU A 79 -3.76 -21.82 -8.51
N PHE A 80 -4.07 -20.52 -8.45
CA PHE A 80 -4.46 -19.82 -7.21
C PHE A 80 -5.98 -19.68 -7.07
N GLY A 81 -6.64 -20.80 -6.75
CA GLY A 81 -8.04 -20.80 -6.35
C GLY A 81 -9.02 -20.44 -7.48
N ASN A 82 -10.08 -19.69 -7.14
CA ASN A 82 -11.17 -19.36 -8.07
C ASN A 82 -10.83 -18.17 -8.99
N GLU A 83 -11.64 -17.93 -10.03
CA GLU A 83 -11.44 -16.82 -10.98
C GLU A 83 -11.31 -15.44 -10.31
N GLY A 84 -12.02 -15.20 -9.21
CA GLY A 84 -11.92 -13.93 -8.48
C GLY A 84 -10.55 -13.71 -7.83
N TYR A 85 -9.95 -14.77 -7.28
CA TYR A 85 -8.58 -14.70 -6.74
C TYR A 85 -7.57 -14.50 -7.86
N GLN A 86 -7.71 -15.24 -8.96
CA GLN A 86 -6.84 -15.11 -10.12
C GLN A 86 -6.91 -13.72 -10.74
N PHE A 87 -8.12 -13.15 -10.86
CA PHE A 87 -8.32 -11.79 -11.35
C PHE A 87 -7.74 -10.74 -10.39
N THR A 88 -7.89 -10.96 -9.08
CA THR A 88 -7.30 -10.10 -8.05
C THR A 88 -5.78 -10.03 -8.20
N LEU A 89 -5.11 -11.18 -8.31
CA LEU A 89 -3.67 -11.26 -8.52
C LEU A 89 -3.24 -10.60 -9.83
N GLU A 90 -4.00 -10.82 -10.92
CA GLU A 90 -3.71 -10.17 -12.21
C GLU A 90 -3.82 -8.66 -12.13
N LYS A 91 -4.80 -8.14 -11.41
CA LYS A 91 -4.98 -6.69 -11.26
C LYS A 91 -3.88 -6.10 -10.39
N LEU A 92 -3.54 -6.73 -9.27
CA LEU A 92 -2.45 -6.28 -8.40
C LEU A 92 -1.11 -6.28 -9.12
N TRP A 93 -0.81 -7.34 -9.88
CA TRP A 93 0.39 -7.39 -10.71
C TRP A 93 0.48 -6.19 -11.66
N LYS A 94 -0.61 -5.89 -12.38
CA LYS A 94 -0.65 -4.74 -13.29
C LYS A 94 -0.51 -3.40 -12.56
N LYS A 95 -1.02 -3.28 -11.33
CA LYS A 95 -0.84 -2.08 -10.51
C LYS A 95 0.63 -1.93 -10.12
N PHE A 96 1.22 -2.93 -9.48
CA PHE A 96 2.63 -2.87 -9.06
C PHE A 96 3.61 -2.65 -10.21
N GLU A 97 3.40 -3.25 -11.38
CA GLU A 97 4.21 -2.96 -12.58
C GLU A 97 4.10 -1.50 -13.03
N ALA A 98 2.88 -0.94 -12.98
CA ALA A 98 2.65 0.45 -13.34
C ALA A 98 3.23 1.42 -12.30
N ASP A 99 3.11 1.06 -11.02
CA ASP A 99 3.62 1.83 -9.89
C ASP A 99 5.15 1.83 -9.92
N HIS A 100 5.77 0.67 -10.14
CA HIS A 100 7.22 0.50 -10.30
C HIS A 100 7.78 1.40 -11.38
N LYS A 101 7.22 1.30 -12.59
CA LYS A 101 7.61 2.15 -13.70
C LYS A 101 7.50 3.63 -13.34
N TYR A 102 6.39 4.03 -12.71
CA TYR A 102 6.14 5.43 -12.38
C TYR A 102 7.12 5.96 -11.33
N VAL A 103 7.35 5.23 -10.24
CA VAL A 103 8.19 5.73 -9.14
C VAL A 103 9.66 5.72 -9.51
N THR A 104 10.14 4.69 -10.23
CA THR A 104 11.53 4.60 -10.68
C THR A 104 11.86 5.58 -11.81
N GLU A 105 10.87 6.02 -12.60
CA GLU A 105 11.06 7.10 -13.59
C GLU A 105 11.13 8.49 -12.94
N ILE A 106 10.40 8.71 -11.83
CA ILE A 106 10.34 10.02 -11.17
C ILE A 106 11.46 10.23 -10.16
N PHE A 107 11.79 9.17 -9.41
CA PHE A 107 12.81 9.19 -8.36
C PHE A 107 14.04 8.40 -8.79
N ASP A 108 14.53 8.63 -10.01
CA ASP A 108 15.55 7.82 -10.69
C ASP A 108 16.92 7.73 -9.98
N ASP A 109 17.11 8.51 -8.91
CA ASP A 109 18.28 8.54 -8.05
C ASP A 109 18.01 8.12 -6.59
N ALA A 110 16.83 7.60 -6.27
CA ALA A 110 16.55 7.04 -4.94
C ALA A 110 17.38 5.79 -4.66
N ASP A 111 17.78 5.62 -3.39
CA ASP A 111 18.62 4.50 -2.96
C ASP A 111 17.82 3.20 -2.84
N GLU A 112 16.54 3.29 -2.47
CA GLU A 112 15.68 2.12 -2.27
C GLU A 112 14.21 2.40 -2.63
N TYR A 113 13.54 1.38 -3.15
CA TYR A 113 12.11 1.40 -3.45
C TYR A 113 11.42 0.22 -2.77
N ILE A 114 10.41 0.51 -1.96
CA ILE A 114 9.62 -0.48 -1.23
C ILE A 114 8.17 -0.38 -1.69
N PHE A 115 7.70 -1.43 -2.37
CA PHE A 115 6.31 -1.53 -2.77
C PHE A 115 5.52 -2.22 -1.67
N GLN A 116 4.29 -1.79 -1.41
CA GLN A 116 3.51 -2.36 -0.31
C GLN A 116 2.06 -2.62 -0.70
N LEU A 117 1.54 -3.77 -0.29
CA LEU A 117 0.11 -4.04 -0.30
C LEU A 117 -0.44 -3.97 1.12
N TRP A 118 -1.34 -3.02 1.37
CA TRP A 118 -2.03 -2.86 2.65
C TRP A 118 -3.45 -3.40 2.59
N ALA A 119 -3.74 -4.44 3.38
CA ALA A 119 -5.11 -4.98 3.47
C ALA A 119 -5.44 -5.59 4.84
N PRO A 120 -6.52 -5.16 5.52
CA PRO A 120 -6.83 -5.65 6.85
C PRO A 120 -7.32 -7.09 6.86
N ILE A 121 -8.00 -7.55 5.79
CA ILE A 121 -8.64 -8.86 5.74
C ILE A 121 -8.45 -9.49 4.36
N ILE A 122 -7.63 -10.53 4.31
CA ILE A 122 -7.37 -11.37 3.13
C ILE A 122 -7.67 -12.84 3.46
N PRO A 123 -8.52 -13.53 2.69
CA PRO A 123 -8.75 -14.96 2.82
C PRO A 123 -7.45 -15.77 2.76
N GLN A 124 -7.21 -16.56 3.80
CA GLN A 124 -6.04 -17.44 3.91
C GLN A 124 -6.13 -18.62 2.94
N GLY A 125 -4.98 -19.10 2.48
CA GLY A 125 -4.83 -20.21 1.53
C GLY A 125 -4.49 -19.70 0.13
N TYR A 126 -5.25 -20.11 -0.89
CA TYR A 126 -4.92 -19.83 -2.29
C TYR A 126 -4.59 -18.37 -2.60
N LEU A 127 -5.30 -17.41 -2.01
CA LEU A 127 -5.05 -15.99 -2.28
C LEU A 127 -3.77 -15.50 -1.61
N THR A 128 -3.49 -15.88 -0.36
CA THR A 128 -2.23 -15.53 0.32
C THR A 128 -1.04 -16.21 -0.34
N ASP A 129 -1.18 -17.47 -0.79
CA ASP A 129 -0.14 -18.18 -1.53
C ASP A 129 0.15 -17.49 -2.88
N GLY A 130 -0.91 -17.04 -3.56
CA GLY A 130 -0.80 -16.28 -4.80
C GLY A 130 -0.16 -14.91 -4.61
N LEU A 131 -0.46 -14.21 -3.51
CA LEU A 131 0.18 -12.93 -3.18
C LEU A 131 1.67 -13.11 -2.87
N ALA A 132 2.03 -14.16 -2.13
CA ALA A 132 3.43 -14.50 -1.88
C ALA A 132 4.16 -14.81 -3.20
N ARG A 133 3.51 -15.56 -4.10
CA ARG A 133 4.05 -15.82 -5.44
C ARG A 133 4.21 -14.53 -6.26
N LEU A 134 3.22 -13.64 -6.20
CA LEU A 134 3.25 -12.35 -6.88
C LEU A 134 4.43 -11.51 -6.41
N ALA A 135 4.64 -11.41 -5.09
CA ALA A 135 5.75 -10.67 -4.51
C ALA A 135 7.11 -11.25 -4.93
N GLN A 136 7.26 -12.58 -4.93
CA GLN A 136 8.49 -13.24 -5.38
C GLN A 136 8.75 -13.01 -6.87
N ASP A 137 7.73 -13.23 -7.72
CA ASP A 137 7.86 -12.99 -9.16
C ASP A 137 8.24 -11.53 -9.45
N PHE A 138 7.70 -10.58 -8.67
CA PHE A 138 8.00 -9.15 -8.84
C PHE A 138 9.44 -8.82 -8.45
N GLU A 139 9.94 -9.39 -7.34
CA GLU A 139 11.34 -9.26 -6.94
C GLU A 139 12.29 -9.86 -7.98
N ASP A 140 11.98 -11.07 -8.47
CA ASP A 140 12.76 -11.75 -9.49
C ASP A 140 12.82 -10.96 -10.82
N GLU A 141 11.74 -10.26 -11.18
CA GLU A 141 11.63 -9.47 -12.42
C GLU A 141 12.21 -8.05 -12.28
N ASN A 142 12.13 -7.42 -11.11
CA ASN A 142 12.40 -5.99 -10.93
C ASN A 142 13.52 -5.64 -9.93
N ASP A 143 14.09 -6.61 -9.20
CA ASP A 143 15.08 -6.42 -8.12
C ASP A 143 14.57 -5.51 -6.98
N HIS A 144 13.24 -5.42 -6.81
CA HIS A 144 12.57 -4.66 -5.76
C HIS A 144 11.48 -5.49 -5.11
N THR A 145 11.27 -5.32 -3.80
CA THR A 145 10.35 -6.17 -3.04
C THR A 145 8.94 -5.58 -2.94
N ILE A 146 7.92 -6.45 -2.91
CA ILE A 146 6.57 -6.13 -2.44
C ILE A 146 6.40 -6.63 -1.01
N GLU A 147 6.25 -5.71 -0.07
CA GLU A 147 5.90 -5.99 1.31
C GLU A 147 4.38 -6.22 1.46
N LEU A 148 4.01 -7.43 1.90
CA LEU A 148 2.61 -7.80 2.11
C LEU A 148 2.17 -7.41 3.53
N VAL A 149 1.69 -6.19 3.69
CA VAL A 149 1.08 -5.68 4.92
C VAL A 149 -0.38 -6.11 5.02
N ILE A 150 -0.58 -7.40 5.27
CA ILE A 150 -1.91 -8.02 5.25
C ILE A 150 -2.28 -8.69 6.58
N ASN A 151 -3.57 -8.76 6.89
CA ASN A 151 -4.11 -9.45 8.07
C ASN A 151 -3.46 -9.02 9.40
N GLU A 152 -2.70 -9.91 10.05
CA GLU A 152 -1.99 -9.64 11.30
C GLU A 152 -0.96 -8.53 11.12
N GLY A 153 -0.21 -8.51 10.01
CA GLY A 153 0.76 -7.46 9.72
C GLY A 153 0.12 -6.07 9.55
N TYR A 154 -1.10 -6.01 9.01
CA TYR A 154 -1.88 -4.78 8.99
C TYR A 154 -2.31 -4.37 10.40
N THR A 155 -2.78 -5.34 11.19
CA THR A 155 -3.23 -5.12 12.57
C THR A 155 -2.10 -4.61 13.45
N GLU A 156 -0.91 -5.16 13.32
CA GLU A 156 0.30 -4.75 14.03
C GLU A 156 0.65 -3.29 13.75
N ARG A 157 0.72 -2.90 12.47
CA ARG A 157 1.06 -1.51 12.09
C ARG A 157 0.01 -0.50 12.54
N VAL A 158 -1.27 -0.84 12.45
CA VAL A 158 -2.34 0.02 12.98
C VAL A 158 -2.27 0.08 14.52
N THR A 159 -1.87 -0.99 15.19
CA THR A 159 -1.71 -1.00 16.64
C THR A 159 -0.56 -0.09 17.06
N GLU A 160 0.58 -0.17 16.39
CA GLU A 160 1.72 0.72 16.61
C GLU A 160 1.33 2.20 16.44
N LEU A 161 0.57 2.52 15.38
CA LEU A 161 0.06 3.87 15.15
C LEU A 161 -0.90 4.33 16.27
N ARG A 162 -1.73 3.41 16.80
CA ARG A 162 -2.64 3.69 17.92
C ARG A 162 -1.90 3.90 19.23
N GLU A 163 -0.87 3.10 19.50
CA GLU A 163 -0.02 3.25 20.69
C GLU A 163 0.63 4.64 20.71
N LEU A 164 1.24 5.06 19.59
CA LEU A 164 1.77 6.41 19.46
C LEU A 164 0.69 7.49 19.64
N ALA A 165 -0.51 7.27 19.09
CA ALA A 165 -1.64 8.19 19.23
C ALA A 165 -2.15 8.34 20.69
N GLY A 166 -1.94 7.32 21.53
CA GLY A 166 -2.28 7.36 22.96
C GLY A 166 -1.26 8.12 23.81
N GLU A 167 -0.02 8.25 23.33
CA GLU A 167 1.05 8.98 24.00
C GLU A 167 1.12 10.45 23.56
N GLU A 168 0.93 10.69 22.26
CA GLU A 168 1.10 11.99 21.64
C GLU A 168 -0.21 12.79 21.56
N LYS A 169 -0.12 14.10 21.82
CA LYS A 169 -1.26 15.04 21.73
C LYS A 169 -1.10 16.11 20.66
N LYS A 170 0.11 16.24 20.12
CA LYS A 170 0.42 17.19 19.05
C LYS A 170 -0.38 16.83 17.81
N ASP A 171 -0.91 17.84 17.13
CA ASP A 171 -1.53 17.67 15.82
C ASP A 171 -0.42 17.64 14.74
N TYR A 172 -0.39 16.57 13.96
CA TYR A 172 0.57 16.36 12.88
C TYR A 172 -0.02 16.65 11.50
N GLY A 173 -1.28 17.08 11.42
CA GLY A 173 -1.96 17.34 10.15
C GLY A 173 -2.45 16.07 9.44
N GLU A 174 -2.39 14.91 10.09
CA GLU A 174 -2.83 13.62 9.55
C GLU A 174 -4.23 13.26 10.09
N PRO A 175 -5.30 13.28 9.26
CA PRO A 175 -6.67 13.10 9.73
C PRO A 175 -6.92 11.78 10.46
N ALA A 176 -6.40 10.66 9.93
CA ALA A 176 -6.56 9.35 10.56
C ALA A 176 -5.84 9.29 11.91
N PHE A 177 -4.61 9.78 12.00
CA PHE A 177 -3.89 9.83 13.29
C PHE A 177 -4.62 10.71 14.29
N ARG A 178 -5.12 11.88 13.85
CA ARG A 178 -5.88 12.78 14.72
C ARG A 178 -7.15 12.11 15.24
N PHE A 179 -7.83 11.34 14.41
CA PHE A 179 -8.98 10.54 14.82
C PHE A 179 -8.59 9.49 15.88
N LEU A 180 -7.48 8.76 15.68
CA LEU A 180 -6.96 7.82 16.68
C LEU A 180 -6.61 8.52 18.00
N GLN A 181 -5.92 9.67 17.97
CA GLN A 181 -5.60 10.44 19.17
C GLN A 181 -6.86 10.80 19.97
N ILE A 182 -7.93 11.21 19.28
CA ILE A 182 -9.21 11.52 19.93
C ILE A 182 -9.74 10.27 20.63
N LEU A 183 -9.79 9.12 19.94
CA LEU A 183 -10.29 7.87 20.50
C LEU A 183 -9.49 7.39 21.71
N GLU A 184 -8.16 7.42 21.63
CA GLU A 184 -7.27 6.94 22.70
C GLU A 184 -7.29 7.85 23.95
N HIS A 185 -7.76 9.10 23.82
CA HIS A 185 -7.82 10.07 24.92
C HIS A 185 -9.24 10.34 25.47
N LEU A 186 -10.26 9.59 25.02
CA LEU A 186 -11.61 9.68 25.59
C LEU A 186 -11.62 9.24 27.06
N ARG A 187 -12.60 9.74 27.84
CA ARG A 187 -12.77 9.47 29.29
C ARG A 187 -14.09 8.81 29.60
#